data_AF-A0A9X9A9A1-F1
#
_entry.id   AF-A0A9X9A9A1-F1
#
_cell.length_a   1.000
_cell.length_b   1.000
_cell.length_c   1.000
_cell.angle_alpha   90.00
_cell.angle_beta   90.00
_cell.angle_gamma   90.00
#
_symmetry.space_group_name_H-M   'P 1'
#
loop_
_entity.id
_entity.type
_entity.pdbx_description
1 polymer ?
#
loop_
_entity_poly.entity_id
_entity_poly.type
_entity_poly.pdbx_seq_one_letter_code
_entity_poly.pdbx_strand_id
1 'polypeptide(L)' 'MTMNLFRNKTIKLSAMRETDAEVMAMWQEDSEYLRNVDTDVAFPQSLNEIASDGLLKGRRSNSVSFMVRTVQ' A
#
# COMPACT_ATOMS: atom_id res chain seq x y z
N MET A 1 1.65 -0.88 30.82
CA MET A 1 1.11 -0.03 29.74
C MET A 1 1.39 -0.70 28.42
N THR A 2 0.36 -1.01 27.63
CA THR A 2 0.53 -1.64 26.32
C THR A 2 0.92 -0.55 25.31
N MET A 3 2.18 -0.49 24.90
CA MET A 3 2.60 0.41 23.82
C MET A 3 1.99 -0.06 22.51
N ASN A 4 1.22 0.80 21.85
CA ASN A 4 0.70 0.52 20.51
C ASN A 4 1.82 0.79 19.49
N LEU A 5 2.54 -0.27 19.11
CA LEU A 5 3.67 -0.20 18.17
C LEU A 5 3.28 0.26 16.76
N PHE A 6 1.99 0.19 16.42
CA PHE A 6 1.48 0.48 15.08
C PHE A 6 0.74 1.82 14.99
N ARG A 7 0.83 2.68 16.02
CA ARG A 7 0.14 3.97 16.04
C ARG A 7 0.98 5.02 16.76
N ASN A 8 1.13 6.19 16.14
CA ASN A 8 1.61 7.39 16.80
C ASN A 8 0.50 8.45 16.87
N LYS A 9 0.85 9.73 17.10
CA LYS A 9 -0.10 10.83 17.22
C LYS A 9 -0.81 11.20 15.90
N THR A 10 -0.21 10.90 14.75
CA THR A 10 -0.64 11.41 13.43
C THR A 10 -0.94 10.30 12.44
N ILE A 11 -0.22 9.19 12.52
CA ILE A 11 -0.32 8.05 11.61
C ILE A 11 -0.46 6.72 12.35
N LYS A 12 -1.04 5.75 11.67
CA LYS A 12 -1.16 4.36 12.09
C LYS A 12 -0.84 3.43 10.92
N LEU A 13 -0.20 2.31 11.24
CA LEU A 13 -0.07 1.17 10.36
C LEU A 13 -1.32 0.31 10.50
N SER A 14 -1.89 -0.11 9.39
CA SER A 14 -3.18 -0.79 9.37
C SER A 14 -3.24 -1.83 8.26
N ALA A 15 -4.01 -2.89 8.49
CA ALA A 15 -4.19 -3.93 7.48
C ALA A 15 -4.69 -3.34 6.15
N MET A 16 -4.24 -3.92 5.05
CA MET A 16 -4.76 -3.58 3.74
C MET A 16 -6.22 -4.00 3.60
N ARG A 17 -6.94 -3.28 2.74
CA ARG A 17 -8.35 -3.44 2.41
C ARG A 17 -8.45 -3.52 0.89
N GLU A 18 -9.49 -4.19 0.40
CA GLU A 18 -9.74 -4.26 -1.04
C GLU A 18 -9.90 -2.86 -1.67
N THR A 19 -10.52 -1.93 -0.95
CA THR A 19 -10.67 -0.53 -1.38
C THR A 19 -9.36 0.24 -1.49
N ASP A 20 -8.24 -0.28 -0.93
CA ASP A 20 -6.95 0.39 -1.08
C ASP A 20 -6.43 0.33 -2.52
N ALA A 21 -6.92 -0.63 -3.33
CA ALA A 21 -6.58 -0.72 -4.75
C ALA A 21 -6.92 0.56 -5.52
N GLU A 22 -8.03 1.23 -5.18
CA GLU A 22 -8.46 2.48 -5.82
C GLU A 22 -7.48 3.62 -5.54
N VAL A 23 -7.00 3.71 -4.29
CA VAL A 23 -5.99 4.71 -3.90
C VAL A 23 -4.65 4.41 -4.59
N MET A 24 -4.28 3.15 -4.67
CA MET A 24 -3.06 2.72 -5.36
C MET A 24 -3.11 2.99 -6.87
N ALA A 25 -4.28 2.85 -7.49
CA ALA A 25 -4.46 3.19 -8.90
C ALA A 25 -4.20 4.67 -9.18
N MET A 26 -4.58 5.58 -8.25
CA MET A 26 -4.25 6.99 -8.38
C MET A 26 -2.74 7.26 -8.38
N TRP A 27 -1.95 6.47 -7.65
CA TRP A 27 -0.49 6.63 -7.63
C TRP A 27 0.17 6.27 -8.97
N GLN A 28 -0.50 5.47 -9.79
CA GLN A 28 0.00 5.08 -11.12
C GLN A 28 -0.03 6.25 -12.12
N GLU A 29 -0.70 7.35 -11.79
CA GLU A 29 -0.69 8.59 -12.58
C GLU A 29 0.54 9.47 -12.25
N ASP A 30 1.25 9.18 -11.15
CA ASP A 30 2.41 9.95 -10.71
C ASP A 30 3.71 9.31 -11.25
N SER A 31 4.28 9.95 -12.27
CA SER A 31 5.52 9.48 -12.90
C SER A 31 6.75 9.50 -11.99
N GLU A 32 6.80 10.38 -10.98
CA GLU A 32 7.91 10.43 -10.02
C GLU A 32 7.79 9.29 -9.03
N TYR A 33 6.59 9.04 -8.51
CA TYR A 33 6.31 7.86 -7.70
C TYR A 33 6.72 6.58 -8.43
N LEU A 34 6.24 6.40 -9.67
CA LEU A 34 6.51 5.21 -10.48
C LEU A 34 8.00 4.97 -10.72
N ARG A 35 8.80 6.02 -10.95
CA ARG A 35 10.26 5.91 -11.08
C ARG A 35 10.99 5.50 -9.81
N ASN A 36 10.38 5.72 -8.65
CA ASN A 36 10.97 5.42 -7.34
C ASN A 36 10.48 4.08 -6.77
N VAL A 37 9.43 3.49 -7.34
CA VAL A 37 8.87 2.19 -6.90
C VAL A 37 9.71 1.02 -7.40
N ASP A 38 10.18 1.07 -8.64
CA ASP A 38 10.91 -0.03 -9.29
C ASP A 38 12.21 0.47 -9.94
N THR A 39 13.10 -0.46 -10.26
CA THR A 39 14.34 -0.19 -11.01
C THR A 39 14.17 -0.34 -12.52
N ASP A 40 13.11 -1.05 -12.95
CA ASP A 40 12.79 -1.24 -14.36
C ASP A 40 11.94 -0.09 -14.94
N VAL A 41 11.71 -0.11 -16.26
CA VAL A 41 10.84 0.87 -16.92
C VAL A 41 9.44 0.77 -16.33
N ALA A 42 9.00 1.85 -15.68
CA ALA A 42 7.71 1.86 -15.01
C ALA A 42 6.56 1.93 -16.01
N PHE A 43 5.69 0.92 -15.98
CA PHE A 43 4.43 0.88 -16.71
C PHE A 43 3.27 1.01 -15.71
N PRO A 44 2.38 2.01 -15.88
CA PRO A 44 1.21 2.16 -15.01
C PRO A 44 0.35 0.90 -15.01
N GLN A 45 0.00 0.43 -13.81
CA GLN A 45 -0.91 -0.71 -13.62
C GLN A 45 -2.36 -0.24 -13.57
N SER A 46 -3.27 -1.02 -14.14
CA SER A 46 -4.71 -0.81 -14.00
C SER A 46 -5.23 -1.23 -12.61
N LEU A 47 -6.40 -0.73 -12.23
CA LEU A 47 -7.08 -1.12 -10.99
C LEU A 47 -7.25 -2.65 -10.87
N ASN A 48 -7.59 -3.32 -11.98
CA ASN A 48 -7.78 -4.77 -11.99
C ASN A 48 -6.47 -5.52 -11.73
N GLU A 49 -5.36 -5.07 -12.32
CA GLU A 49 -4.05 -5.65 -12.09
C GLU A 49 -3.64 -5.48 -10.62
N ILE A 50 -3.82 -4.28 -10.06
CA ILE A 50 -3.54 -3.99 -8.65
C ILE A 50 -4.43 -4.85 -7.72
N ALA A 51 -5.73 -4.92 -7.99
CA ALA A 51 -6.69 -5.69 -7.20
C ALA A 51 -6.37 -7.19 -7.20
N SER A 52 -5.86 -7.70 -8.33
CA SER A 52 -5.45 -9.09 -8.48
C SER A 52 -4.10 -9.43 -7.84
N ASP A 53 -3.31 -8.40 -7.47
CA ASP A 53 -1.99 -8.60 -6.87
C ASP A 53 -2.11 -9.26 -5.49
N GLY A 54 -1.32 -10.31 -5.27
CA GLY A 54 -1.18 -10.96 -3.98
C GLY A 54 -0.62 -10.06 -2.87
N LEU A 55 -0.16 -8.84 -3.18
CA LEU A 55 0.16 -7.80 -2.21
C LEU A 55 -1.06 -7.49 -1.35
N LEU A 56 -2.20 -7.15 -1.95
CA LEU A 56 -3.42 -6.74 -1.23
C LEU A 56 -3.96 -7.80 -0.27
N LYS A 57 -3.59 -9.07 -0.46
CA LYS A 57 -3.89 -10.16 0.48
C LYS A 57 -3.20 -9.97 1.85
N GLY A 58 -2.29 -9.01 1.99
CA GLY A 58 -1.75 -8.48 3.25
C GLY A 58 -0.76 -9.40 3.97
N ARG A 59 -0.83 -10.72 3.75
CA ARG A 59 0.04 -11.70 4.38
C ARG A 59 0.50 -12.73 3.36
N ARG A 60 1.83 -12.89 3.24
CA ARG A 60 2.48 -14.04 2.59
C ARG A 60 3.23 -14.84 3.66
N SER A 61 3.76 -16.01 3.32
CA SER A 61 4.35 -16.94 4.29
C SER A 61 5.46 -16.31 5.16
N ASN A 62 6.20 -15.33 4.63
CA ASN A 62 7.31 -14.66 5.32
C ASN A 62 7.25 -13.12 5.24
N SER A 63 6.12 -12.54 4.85
CA SER A 63 5.99 -11.08 4.76
C SER A 63 4.59 -10.61 5.11
N VAL A 64 4.51 -9.37 5.61
CA VAL A 64 3.26 -8.68 5.91
C VAL A 64 3.28 -7.31 5.27
N SER A 65 2.17 -6.93 4.67
CA SER A 65 1.98 -5.65 4.00
C SER A 65 0.88 -4.87 4.72
N PHE A 66 1.06 -3.56 4.83
CA PHE A 66 0.19 -2.67 5.58
C PHE A 66 0.09 -1.30 4.88
N MET A 67 -1.00 -0.57 5.14
CA MET A 67 -1.12 0.83 4.74
C MET A 67 -0.76 1.75 5.90
N VAL A 68 -0.11 2.86 5.56
CA VAL A 68 0.01 4.03 6.42
C VAL A 68 -1.27 4.86 6.28
N ARG A 69 -1.94 5.12 7.40
CA ARG A 69 -3.17 5.93 7.44
C ARG A 69 -3.05 7.00 8.50
N THR A 70 -3.77 8.10 8.34
CA THR A 70 -3.87 9.10 9.40
C THR A 70 -4.70 8.57 10.58
N VAL A 71 -4.37 9.08 11.77
CA VAL A 71 -5.18 8.88 12.97
C VAL A 71 -6.31 9.91 12.92
N GLN A 72 -7.54 9.45 12.70
CA GLN A 72 -8.75 10.24 12.97
C GLN A 72 -8.94 10.40 14.48
#